data_AF-A0A953SLG2-F1
#
_entry.id   AF-A0A953SLG2-F1
#
_cell.length_a   1.000
_cell.length_b   1.000
_cell.length_c   1.000
_cell.angle_alpha   90.00
_cell.angle_beta   90.00
_cell.angle_gamma   90.00
#
_symmetry.space_group_name_H-M   'P 1'
#
loop_
_entity.id
_entity.type
_entity.pdbx_description
1 polymer ?
#
loop_
_entity_poly.entity_id
_entity_poly.type
_entity_poly.pdbx_seq_one_letter_code
_entity_poly.pdbx_strand_id
1 'polypeptide(L)'
;MIRHGVSNILTDRLHALSDTQRLRMLRQLETNELSVGEVAKVFQLPQSTVSRHLTMLAKAGWLVKRQMGTATFYSLTLDDLEPEARGVWVVVRDQIGEGPETEEDDQRLLGVLADRKTDSVSFFGRIGGEWDAIRNELFGERLTALGLLSLLHADWTVADIGCGTGNAAELLAGCVDRVIAVDQSETMLEAARLRVGDDSRVSFVRGSL
;
A
#
# COMPACT_ATOMS: atom_id res chain seq x y z
N MET A 1 -41.35 27.71 11.36
CA MET A 1 -40.28 27.37 12.32
C MET A 1 -40.09 25.86 12.30
N ILE A 2 -39.32 25.36 11.32
CA ILE A 2 -39.28 23.93 11.02
C ILE A 2 -38.12 23.28 11.77
N ARG A 3 -38.45 22.54 12.84
CA ARG A 3 -37.55 21.58 13.48
C ARG A 3 -37.42 20.36 12.56
N HIS A 4 -36.53 20.42 11.58
CA HIS A 4 -36.07 19.21 10.88
C HIS A 4 -35.05 18.49 11.77
N GLY A 5 -35.31 17.20 11.99
CA GLY A 5 -34.69 16.38 13.01
C GLY A 5 -33.17 16.31 12.91
N VAL A 6 -32.53 16.65 14.03
CA VAL A 6 -31.27 16.06 14.46
C VAL A 6 -31.57 14.57 14.72
N SER A 7 -31.70 13.75 13.67
CA SER A 7 -31.19 12.38 13.77
C SER A 7 -29.71 12.59 14.09
N ASN A 8 -29.34 12.32 15.32
CA ASN A 8 -28.18 12.94 15.93
C ASN A 8 -26.92 12.41 15.25
N ILE A 9 -26.39 13.16 14.27
CA ILE A 9 -25.16 12.83 13.52
C ILE A 9 -24.04 12.44 14.49
N LEU A 10 -23.98 13.08 15.65
CA LEU A 10 -23.06 12.70 16.73
C LEU A 10 -23.37 11.32 17.32
N THR A 11 -24.64 10.98 17.58
CA THR A 11 -25.04 9.62 18.01
C THR A 11 -24.71 8.58 16.95
N ASP A 12 -24.96 8.85 15.66
CA ASP A 12 -24.62 7.92 14.58
C ASP A 12 -23.10 7.72 14.47
N ARG A 13 -22.33 8.80 14.60
CA ARG A 13 -20.85 8.76 14.67
C ARG A 13 -20.36 7.96 15.86
N LEU A 14 -20.87 8.22 17.06
CA LEU A 14 -20.48 7.51 18.29
C LEU A 14 -20.88 6.04 18.25
N HIS A 15 -22.06 5.72 17.71
CA HIS A 15 -22.50 4.34 17.48
C HIS A 15 -21.60 3.63 16.47
N ALA A 16 -21.14 4.32 15.43
CA ALA A 16 -20.15 3.78 14.50
C ALA A 16 -18.78 3.55 15.18
N LEU A 17 -18.44 4.29 16.24
CA LEU A 17 -17.21 4.09 17.01
C LEU A 17 -17.34 3.07 18.17
N SER A 18 -18.55 2.65 18.53
CA SER A 18 -18.81 1.78 19.70
C SER A 18 -18.49 0.29 19.47
N ASP A 19 -17.42 0.00 18.73
CA ASP A 19 -16.99 -1.36 18.36
C ASP A 19 -15.49 -1.36 18.09
N THR A 20 -14.77 -2.21 18.82
CA THR A 20 -13.31 -2.28 18.79
C THR A 20 -12.76 -2.59 17.39
N GLN A 21 -13.44 -3.42 16.60
CA GLN A 21 -13.00 -3.74 15.25
C GLN A 21 -13.11 -2.52 14.34
N ARG A 22 -14.20 -1.74 14.45
CA ARG A 22 -14.35 -0.50 13.68
C ARG A 22 -13.31 0.54 14.06
N LEU A 23 -12.98 0.66 15.35
CA LEU A 23 -11.92 1.55 15.84
C LEU A 23 -10.56 1.18 15.27
N ARG A 24 -10.19 -0.10 15.33
CA ARG A 24 -8.93 -0.61 14.75
C ARG A 24 -8.89 -0.43 13.23
N MET A 25 -9.99 -0.69 12.53
CA MET A 25 -10.11 -0.45 11.09
C MET A 25 -9.87 1.03 10.74
N LEU A 26 -10.49 1.96 11.47
CA LEU A 26 -10.28 3.39 11.25
C LEU A 26 -8.82 3.82 11.46
N ARG A 27 -8.14 3.28 12.47
CA ARG A 27 -6.70 3.52 12.71
C ARG A 27 -5.86 3.11 11.49
N GLN A 28 -6.13 1.96 10.88
CA GLN A 28 -5.42 1.53 9.67
C GLN A 28 -5.77 2.40 8.46
N LEU A 29 -7.04 2.78 8.32
CA LEU A 29 -7.56 3.54 7.18
C LEU A 29 -7.17 5.03 7.22
N GLU A 30 -6.75 5.55 8.38
CA GLU A 30 -6.17 6.89 8.52
C GLU A 30 -4.79 6.99 7.86
N THR A 31 -4.01 5.92 7.95
CA THR A 31 -2.62 5.90 7.45
C THR A 31 -2.53 5.31 6.04
N ASN A 32 -3.48 4.46 5.66
CA ASN A 32 -3.44 3.71 4.42
C ASN A 32 -4.83 3.62 3.77
N GLU A 33 -4.89 3.88 2.47
CA GLU A 33 -6.11 3.62 1.70
C GLU A 33 -6.20 2.13 1.33
N LEU A 34 -7.28 1.45 1.71
CA LEU A 34 -7.44 0.00 1.57
C LEU A 34 -8.75 -0.41 0.90
N SER A 35 -8.71 -1.46 0.07
CA SER A 35 -9.91 -2.10 -0.46
C SER A 35 -10.58 -3.02 0.58
N VAL A 36 -11.84 -3.38 0.35
CA VAL A 36 -12.58 -4.31 1.22
C VAL A 36 -11.83 -5.64 1.41
N GLY A 37 -11.23 -6.16 0.33
CA GLY A 37 -10.48 -7.42 0.39
C GLY A 37 -9.21 -7.31 1.23
N GLU A 38 -8.54 -6.17 1.19
CA GLU A 38 -7.33 -5.92 1.96
C GLU A 38 -7.63 -5.73 3.44
N VAL A 39 -8.67 -4.97 3.78
CA VAL A 39 -9.14 -4.88 5.17
C VAL A 39 -9.56 -6.27 5.68
N ALA A 40 -10.24 -7.08 4.86
CA ALA A 40 -10.57 -8.45 5.24
C ALA A 40 -9.33 -9.32 5.53
N LYS A 41 -8.27 -9.20 4.74
CA LYS A 41 -6.98 -9.86 5.00
C LYS A 41 -6.34 -9.37 6.28
N VAL A 42 -6.27 -8.04 6.47
CA VAL A 42 -5.65 -7.44 7.66
C VAL A 42 -6.35 -7.91 8.92
N PHE A 43 -7.68 -7.88 8.98
CA PHE A 43 -8.44 -8.24 10.19
C PHE A 43 -8.77 -9.73 10.30
N GLN A 44 -8.40 -10.54 9.30
CA GLN A 44 -8.76 -11.96 9.19
C GLN A 44 -10.27 -12.21 9.35
N LEU A 45 -11.09 -11.32 8.77
CA LEU A 45 -12.54 -11.37 8.83
C LEU A 45 -13.13 -11.69 7.45
N PRO A 46 -14.33 -12.31 7.38
CA PRO A 46 -15.05 -12.46 6.13
C PRO A 46 -15.32 -11.10 5.46
N GLN A 47 -15.20 -11.03 4.12
CA GLN A 47 -15.43 -9.80 3.37
C GLN A 47 -16.84 -9.21 3.58
N SER A 48 -17.85 -10.05 3.80
CA SER A 48 -19.21 -9.59 4.10
C SER A 48 -19.28 -8.81 5.42
N THR A 49 -18.58 -9.29 6.45
CA THR A 49 -18.45 -8.63 7.76
C THR A 49 -17.73 -7.30 7.59
N VAL A 50 -16.56 -7.30 6.95
CA VAL A 50 -15.78 -6.09 6.70
C VAL A 50 -16.57 -5.05 5.88
N SER A 51 -17.23 -5.46 4.81
CA SER A 51 -18.06 -4.59 3.98
C SER A 51 -19.17 -3.91 4.79
N ARG A 52 -19.80 -4.64 5.72
CA ARG A 52 -20.79 -4.09 6.65
C ARG A 52 -20.18 -3.03 7.58
N HIS A 53 -19.01 -3.29 8.15
CA HIS A 53 -18.30 -2.33 9.01
C HIS A 53 -17.92 -1.05 8.23
N LEU A 54 -17.29 -1.19 7.07
CA LEU A 54 -16.89 -0.07 6.21
C LEU A 54 -18.11 0.75 5.73
N THR A 55 -19.22 0.07 5.43
CA THR A 55 -20.47 0.76 5.06
C THR A 55 -21.03 1.57 6.23
N MET A 56 -20.99 1.04 7.45
CA MET A 56 -21.45 1.75 8.64
C MET A 56 -20.57 2.97 8.93
N LEU A 57 -19.25 2.81 8.87
CA LEU A 57 -18.27 3.89 9.04
C LEU A 57 -18.43 4.99 7.99
N ALA A 58 -18.60 4.62 6.72
CA ALA A 58 -18.83 5.57 5.64
C ALA A 58 -20.17 6.31 5.78
N LYS A 59 -21.25 5.61 6.19
CA LYS A 59 -22.56 6.24 6.44
C LYS A 59 -22.51 7.24 7.60
N ALA A 60 -21.68 6.99 8.60
CA ALA A 60 -21.44 7.90 9.72
C ALA A 60 -20.49 9.07 9.36
N GLY A 61 -19.95 9.09 8.14
CA GLY A 61 -19.05 10.14 7.65
C GLY A 61 -17.61 10.01 8.13
N TRP A 62 -17.17 8.83 8.57
CA TRP A 62 -15.78 8.59 8.98
C TRP A 62 -14.85 8.23 7.81
N LEU A 63 -15.40 7.64 6.75
CA LEU A 63 -14.62 7.15 5.61
C LEU A 63 -15.05 7.81 4.31
N VAL A 64 -14.05 8.14 3.49
CA VAL A 64 -14.21 8.48 2.08
C VAL A 64 -14.08 7.21 1.26
N LYS A 65 -14.78 7.16 0.12
CA LYS A 65 -14.69 6.05 -0.83
C LYS A 65 -14.12 6.54 -2.15
N ARG A 66 -13.19 5.78 -2.71
CA ARG A 66 -12.66 6.00 -4.06
C ARG A 66 -12.83 4.74 -4.89
N GLN A 67 -13.33 4.86 -6.10
CA GLN A 67 -13.46 3.73 -7.01
C GLN A 67 -12.27 3.67 -7.96
N MET A 68 -11.65 2.50 -8.06
CA MET A 68 -10.52 2.27 -8.95
C MET A 68 -10.73 0.93 -9.67
N GLY A 69 -11.17 1.01 -10.93
CA GLY A 69 -11.64 -0.15 -11.68
C GLY A 69 -12.83 -0.82 -11.00
N THR A 70 -12.72 -2.11 -10.72
CA THR A 70 -13.77 -2.91 -10.05
C THR A 70 -13.67 -2.86 -8.53
N ALA A 71 -12.62 -2.27 -7.95
CA ALA A 71 -12.41 -2.20 -6.52
C ALA A 71 -12.85 -0.84 -5.93
N THR A 72 -13.43 -0.89 -4.74
CA THR A 72 -13.70 0.30 -3.91
C THR A 72 -12.69 0.36 -2.78
N PHE A 73 -11.99 1.48 -2.71
CA PHE A 73 -11.02 1.82 -1.69
C PHE A 73 -11.64 2.75 -0.65
N TYR A 74 -11.17 2.61 0.58
CA TYR A 74 -11.63 3.36 1.74
C TYR A 74 -10.43 4.03 2.41
N SER A 75 -10.62 5.24 2.89
CA SER A 75 -9.64 5.98 3.71
C SER A 75 -10.35 6.88 4.71
N LEU A 76 -9.68 7.20 5.82
CA LEU A 76 -10.05 8.28 6.71
C LEU A 76 -9.11 9.46 6.46
N THR A 77 -9.63 10.54 5.89
CA THR A 77 -8.87 11.77 5.65
C THR A 77 -9.24 12.80 6.72
N LEU A 78 -8.32 13.11 7.63
CA LEU A 78 -8.60 14.05 8.73
C LEU A 78 -9.01 15.44 8.26
N ASP A 79 -8.50 15.89 7.12
CA ASP A 79 -8.78 17.22 6.57
C ASP A 79 -10.14 17.29 5.85
N ASP A 80 -10.72 16.13 5.49
CA ASP A 80 -12.07 16.04 4.93
C ASP A 80 -13.15 15.94 6.02
N LEU A 81 -12.76 15.71 7.28
CA LEU A 81 -13.68 15.64 8.41
C LEU A 81 -14.07 17.04 8.88
N GLU A 82 -15.33 17.18 9.29
CA GLU A 82 -15.77 18.34 10.07
C GLU A 82 -14.93 18.50 11.34
N PRO A 83 -14.60 19.73 11.78
CA PRO A 83 -13.73 19.97 12.94
C PRO A 83 -14.15 19.20 14.20
N GLU A 84 -15.45 19.08 14.45
CA GLU A 84 -16.01 18.35 15.59
C GLU A 84 -15.78 16.84 15.48
N ALA A 85 -15.96 16.25 14.30
CA ALA A 85 -15.67 14.83 14.06
C ALA A 85 -14.17 14.54 14.18
N ARG A 86 -13.34 15.42 13.60
CA ARG A 86 -11.88 15.34 13.73
C ARG A 86 -11.47 15.35 15.19
N GLY A 87 -12.02 16.25 16.00
CA GLY A 87 -11.75 16.32 17.44
C GLY A 87 -12.13 15.04 18.17
N VAL A 88 -13.32 14.48 17.89
CA VAL A 88 -13.74 13.18 18.47
C VAL A 88 -12.78 12.06 18.08
N TRP A 89 -12.40 11.96 16.81
CA TRP A 89 -11.51 10.91 16.35
C TRP A 89 -10.13 11.01 16.97
N VAL A 90 -9.53 12.21 17.06
CA VAL A 90 -8.22 12.40 17.70
C VAL A 90 -8.24 11.88 19.14
N VAL A 91 -9.26 12.24 19.93
CA VAL A 91 -9.39 11.75 21.32
C VAL A 91 -9.55 10.23 21.36
N VAL A 92 -10.39 9.66 20.50
CA VAL A 92 -10.64 8.22 20.47
C VAL A 92 -9.40 7.44 20.04
N ARG A 93 -8.73 7.87 18.97
CA ARG A 93 -7.53 7.24 18.42
C ARG A 93 -6.40 7.21 19.43
N ASP A 94 -6.19 8.29 20.17
CA ASP A 94 -5.14 8.35 21.19
C ASP A 94 -5.42 7.41 22.39
N GLN A 95 -6.66 6.90 22.52
CA GLN A 95 -7.03 5.86 23.47
C GLN A 95 -6.99 4.43 22.88
N ILE A 96 -6.90 4.29 21.55
CA ILE A 96 -6.60 3.03 20.89
C ILE A 96 -5.11 2.78 21.09
N GLY A 97 -4.76 2.32 22.29
CA GLY A 97 -3.39 2.11 22.71
C GLY A 97 -2.66 1.03 21.92
N GLU A 98 -1.34 1.01 22.13
CA GLU A 98 -0.49 -0.11 21.74
C GLU A 98 -0.92 -1.37 22.50
N GLY A 99 -1.07 -2.47 21.79
CA GLY A 99 -1.51 -3.73 22.32
C GLY A 99 -1.30 -4.84 21.31
N PRO A 100 -1.27 -6.11 21.74
CA PRO A 100 -0.90 -7.24 20.89
C PRO A 100 -1.80 -7.34 19.66
N GLU A 101 -3.10 -7.09 19.83
CA GLU A 101 -4.04 -7.09 18.71
C GLU A 101 -3.78 -6.01 17.66
N THR A 102 -3.30 -4.84 18.07
CA THR A 102 -2.99 -3.71 17.19
C THR A 102 -1.65 -3.93 16.48
N GLU A 103 -0.66 -4.47 17.19
CA GLU A 103 0.64 -4.84 16.61
C GLU A 103 0.49 -5.95 15.55
N GLU A 104 -0.34 -6.96 15.82
CA GLU A 104 -0.62 -7.99 14.84
C GLU A 104 -1.33 -7.44 13.60
N ASP A 105 -2.26 -6.48 13.76
CA ASP A 105 -2.88 -5.81 12.61
C ASP A 105 -1.83 -5.05 11.79
N ASP A 106 -0.91 -4.35 12.44
CA ASP A 106 0.16 -3.61 11.78
C ASP A 106 1.07 -4.56 10.98
N GLN A 107 1.45 -5.70 11.57
CA GLN A 107 2.21 -6.74 10.87
C GLN A 107 1.46 -7.32 9.67
N ARG A 108 0.17 -7.64 9.84
CA ARG A 108 -0.67 -8.15 8.75
C ARG A 108 -0.85 -7.10 7.65
N LEU A 109 -0.98 -5.82 8.00
CA LEU A 109 -1.03 -4.72 7.05
C LEU A 109 0.25 -4.62 6.23
N LEU A 110 1.43 -4.72 6.85
CA LEU A 110 2.70 -4.72 6.13
C LEU A 110 2.74 -5.81 5.06
N GLY A 111 2.28 -7.03 5.39
CA GLY A 111 2.15 -8.13 4.43
C GLY A 111 1.20 -7.80 3.28
N VAL A 112 0.02 -7.26 3.58
CA VAL A 112 -0.98 -6.87 2.56
C VAL A 112 -0.45 -5.77 1.63
N LEU A 113 0.29 -4.79 2.16
CA LEU A 113 0.89 -3.73 1.35
C LEU A 113 2.04 -4.26 0.47
N ALA A 114 2.80 -5.25 0.95
CA ALA A 114 3.80 -5.95 0.16
C ALA A 114 3.16 -6.76 -0.98
N ASP A 115 2.07 -7.47 -0.70
CA ASP A 115 1.26 -8.17 -1.70
C ASP A 115 0.68 -7.20 -2.73
N ARG A 116 0.13 -6.06 -2.29
CA ARG A 116 -0.40 -5.03 -3.18
C ARG A 116 0.65 -4.52 -4.15
N LYS A 117 1.87 -4.25 -3.67
CA LYS A 117 2.99 -3.87 -4.53
C LYS A 117 3.27 -4.98 -5.55
N THR A 118 3.17 -6.25 -5.15
CA THR A 118 3.39 -7.41 -6.02
C THR A 118 2.29 -7.61 -7.06
N ASP A 119 1.02 -7.46 -6.67
CA ASP A 119 -0.15 -7.57 -7.55
C ASP A 119 -0.24 -6.39 -8.51
N SER A 120 0.01 -5.19 -8.02
CA SER A 120 0.15 -3.99 -8.86
C SER A 120 1.24 -4.23 -9.89
N VAL A 121 2.41 -4.71 -9.48
CA VAL A 121 3.54 -4.97 -10.37
C VAL A 121 3.29 -6.12 -11.36
N SER A 122 2.56 -7.19 -10.99
CA SER A 122 2.17 -8.27 -11.91
C SER A 122 1.04 -7.88 -12.87
N PHE A 123 0.15 -6.96 -12.46
CA PHE A 123 -0.82 -6.29 -13.33
C PHE A 123 -0.15 -5.29 -14.27
N PHE A 124 0.81 -4.51 -13.78
CA PHE A 124 1.61 -3.54 -14.56
C PHE A 124 2.63 -4.22 -15.50
N GLY A 125 3.04 -5.46 -15.22
CA GLY A 125 3.77 -6.30 -16.17
C GLY A 125 3.00 -6.57 -17.46
N ARG A 126 1.66 -6.47 -17.44
CA ARG A 126 0.81 -6.57 -18.65
C ARG A 126 0.55 -5.22 -19.33
N ILE A 127 0.87 -4.09 -18.69
CA ILE A 127 0.64 -2.71 -19.20
C ILE A 127 1.92 -1.88 -18.97
N GLY A 128 3.03 -2.31 -19.57
CA GLY A 128 4.35 -1.73 -19.30
C GLY A 128 4.51 -0.24 -19.65
N GLY A 129 3.60 0.36 -20.43
CA GLY A 129 3.73 1.75 -20.90
C GLY A 129 3.27 2.84 -19.91
N GLU A 130 2.30 2.58 -19.04
CA GLU A 130 1.71 3.62 -18.16
C GLU A 130 2.52 3.83 -16.88
N TRP A 131 3.29 2.83 -16.44
CA TRP A 131 4.01 2.88 -15.16
C TRP A 131 5.29 3.72 -15.20
N ASP A 132 5.89 3.89 -16.37
CA ASP A 132 7.00 4.83 -16.58
C ASP A 132 6.55 6.28 -16.42
N ALA A 133 5.33 6.61 -16.84
CA ALA A 133 4.76 7.94 -16.71
C ALA A 133 4.43 8.30 -15.25
N ILE A 134 3.76 7.39 -14.52
CA ILE A 134 3.35 7.62 -13.12
C ILE A 134 4.57 7.70 -12.18
N ARG A 135 5.62 6.92 -12.46
CA ARG A 135 6.87 6.98 -11.69
C ARG A 135 7.65 8.27 -11.93
N ASN A 136 7.66 8.80 -13.14
CA ASN A 136 8.25 10.12 -13.43
C ASN A 136 7.50 11.25 -12.70
N GLU A 137 6.17 11.12 -12.57
CA GLU A 137 5.32 12.09 -11.88
C GLU A 137 5.47 12.04 -10.34
N LEU A 138 5.64 10.84 -9.76
CA LEU A 138 5.73 10.66 -8.30
C LEU A 138 7.16 10.81 -7.73
N PHE A 139 8.20 10.52 -8.52
CA PHE A 139 9.59 10.49 -8.03
C PHE A 139 10.54 11.46 -8.76
N GLY A 140 10.05 12.22 -9.73
CA GLY A 140 10.82 13.19 -10.51
C GLY A 140 11.82 12.57 -11.50
N GLU A 141 12.39 13.39 -12.39
CA GLU A 141 13.42 12.97 -13.35
C GLU A 141 14.75 12.66 -12.65
N ARG A 142 14.95 11.38 -12.28
CA ARG A 142 16.18 10.55 -12.34
C ARG A 142 17.58 11.15 -12.07
N LEU A 143 17.79 12.32 -11.49
CA LEU A 143 19.17 12.84 -11.36
C LEU A 143 19.99 12.10 -10.27
N THR A 144 19.38 11.72 -9.15
CA THR A 144 20.11 11.13 -8.02
C THR A 144 20.56 9.69 -8.28
N ALA A 145 19.68 8.85 -8.82
CA ALA A 145 20.00 7.43 -9.07
C ALA A 145 21.07 7.26 -10.17
N LEU A 146 20.98 8.02 -11.27
CA LEU A 146 22.01 8.02 -12.31
C LEU A 146 23.33 8.63 -11.82
N GLY A 147 23.27 9.65 -10.95
CA GLY A 147 24.45 10.21 -10.31
C GLY A 147 25.21 9.19 -9.47
N LEU A 148 24.50 8.32 -8.72
CA LEU A 148 25.11 7.25 -7.95
C LEU A 148 25.76 6.16 -8.81
N LEU A 149 25.23 5.89 -10.02
CA LEU A 149 25.85 4.94 -10.96
C LEU A 149 27.26 5.36 -11.36
N SER A 150 27.57 6.67 -11.40
CA SER A 150 28.92 7.16 -11.70
C SER A 150 29.97 6.84 -10.63
N LEU A 151 29.53 6.44 -9.43
CA LEU A 151 30.40 6.00 -8.35
C LEU A 151 30.70 4.49 -8.40
N LEU A 152 30.02 3.75 -9.28
CA LEU A 152 30.23 2.31 -9.43
C LEU A 152 31.45 2.05 -10.32
N HIS A 153 32.24 1.07 -9.93
CA HIS A 153 33.33 0.59 -10.77
C HIS A 153 32.84 -0.54 -11.68
N ALA A 154 33.29 -0.50 -12.94
CA ALA A 154 32.85 -1.41 -13.99
C ALA A 154 33.21 -2.89 -13.75
N ASP A 155 34.15 -3.18 -12.84
CA ASP A 155 34.61 -4.52 -12.48
C ASP A 155 33.86 -5.12 -11.28
N TRP A 156 32.86 -4.41 -10.74
CA TRP A 156 32.12 -4.87 -9.57
C TRP A 156 31.07 -5.94 -9.90
N THR A 157 30.84 -6.82 -8.93
CA THR A 157 29.63 -7.64 -8.85
C THR A 157 28.70 -7.04 -7.81
N VAL A 158 27.50 -6.65 -8.21
CA VAL A 158 26.51 -5.97 -7.36
C VAL A 158 25.30 -6.88 -7.13
N ALA A 159 24.84 -6.98 -5.89
CA ALA A 159 23.61 -7.69 -5.56
C ALA A 159 22.44 -6.71 -5.44
N ASP A 160 21.38 -6.94 -6.20
CA ASP A 160 20.10 -6.21 -6.13
C ASP A 160 19.14 -7.04 -5.26
N ILE A 161 19.11 -6.74 -3.97
CA ILE A 161 18.37 -7.50 -2.96
C ILE A 161 16.93 -6.98 -2.90
N GLY A 162 15.96 -7.84 -3.22
CA GLY A 162 14.57 -7.45 -3.44
C GLY A 162 14.39 -6.78 -4.80
N CYS A 163 14.97 -7.39 -5.85
CA CYS A 163 15.08 -6.78 -7.18
C CYS A 163 13.74 -6.45 -7.84
N GLY A 164 12.63 -7.06 -7.38
CA GLY A 164 11.31 -6.87 -7.94
C GLY A 164 11.31 -7.15 -9.44
N THR A 165 10.88 -6.18 -10.25
CA THR A 165 10.86 -6.30 -11.73
C THR A 165 12.18 -5.94 -12.42
N GLY A 166 13.29 -5.84 -11.69
CA GLY A 166 14.62 -5.67 -12.28
C GLY A 166 14.91 -4.28 -12.86
N ASN A 167 14.24 -3.23 -12.38
CA ASN A 167 14.54 -1.86 -12.84
C ASN A 167 15.94 -1.40 -12.45
N ALA A 168 16.38 -1.68 -11.22
CA ALA A 168 17.73 -1.37 -10.79
C ALA A 168 18.73 -2.31 -11.48
N ALA A 169 18.43 -3.61 -11.54
CA ALA A 169 19.24 -4.58 -12.27
C ALA A 169 19.53 -4.18 -13.74
N GLU A 170 18.53 -3.69 -14.49
CA GLU A 170 18.70 -3.19 -15.86
C GLU A 170 19.67 -2.01 -15.95
N LEU A 171 19.55 -1.03 -15.04
CA LEU A 171 20.44 0.13 -14.99
C LEU A 171 21.87 -0.27 -14.58
N LEU A 172 21.98 -1.15 -13.58
CA LEU A 172 23.27 -1.62 -13.06
C LEU A 172 24.01 -2.47 -14.09
N ALA A 173 23.32 -3.29 -14.89
CA ALA A 173 23.93 -4.10 -15.94
C ALA A 173 24.73 -3.26 -16.96
N GLY A 174 24.34 -1.99 -17.16
CA GLY A 174 25.07 -1.06 -18.01
C GLY A 174 26.35 -0.48 -17.39
N CYS A 175 26.55 -0.66 -16.08
CA CYS A 175 27.59 0.04 -15.32
C CYS A 175 28.58 -0.87 -14.59
N VAL A 176 28.26 -2.15 -14.39
CA VAL A 176 29.09 -3.10 -13.64
C VAL A 176 29.29 -4.43 -14.39
N ASP A 177 30.26 -5.24 -13.97
CA ASP A 177 30.60 -6.52 -14.60
C ASP A 177 29.48 -7.54 -14.44
N ARG A 178 28.85 -7.54 -13.26
CA ARG A 178 27.80 -8.50 -12.93
C ARG A 178 26.76 -7.95 -11.97
N VAL A 179 25.52 -8.33 -12.19
CA VAL A 179 24.40 -8.10 -11.28
C VAL A 179 23.81 -9.44 -10.84
N ILE A 180 23.58 -9.58 -9.53
CA ILE A 180 22.86 -10.70 -8.93
C ILE A 180 21.52 -10.16 -8.42
N ALA A 181 20.46 -10.38 -9.19
CA ALA A 181 19.11 -9.97 -8.86
C ALA A 181 18.45 -11.04 -7.98
N VAL A 182 18.13 -10.69 -6.73
CA VAL A 182 17.59 -11.61 -5.73
C VAL A 182 16.17 -11.20 -5.37
N ASP A 183 15.22 -12.14 -5.46
CA ASP A 183 13.84 -11.95 -4.98
C ASP A 183 13.29 -13.24 -4.38
N GLN A 184 12.35 -13.13 -3.45
CA GLN A 184 11.66 -14.27 -2.87
C GLN A 184 10.55 -14.82 -3.78
N SER A 185 10.03 -13.96 -4.67
CA SER A 185 8.91 -14.25 -5.54
C SER A 185 9.36 -14.67 -6.95
N GLU A 186 8.98 -15.86 -7.40
CA GLU A 186 9.30 -16.32 -8.76
C GLU A 186 8.63 -15.45 -9.83
N THR A 187 7.42 -14.93 -9.55
CA THR A 187 6.71 -14.06 -10.50
C THR A 187 7.43 -12.73 -10.70
N MET A 188 8.14 -12.24 -9.67
CA MET A 188 8.99 -11.05 -9.78
C MET A 188 10.21 -11.33 -10.64
N LEU A 189 10.86 -12.48 -10.44
CA LEU A 189 12.01 -12.89 -11.24
C LEU A 189 11.65 -13.10 -12.71
N GLU A 190 10.47 -13.67 -13.02
CA GLU A 190 9.97 -13.79 -14.40
C GLU A 190 9.81 -12.41 -15.07
N ALA A 191 9.20 -11.46 -14.38
CA ALA A 191 9.02 -10.11 -14.91
C ALA A 191 10.35 -9.34 -15.02
N ALA A 192 11.29 -9.56 -14.11
CA ALA A 192 12.64 -9.01 -14.17
C ALA A 192 13.44 -9.56 -15.35
N ARG A 193 13.36 -10.88 -15.61
CA ARG A 193 13.94 -11.51 -16.81
C ARG A 193 13.35 -10.90 -18.09
N LEU A 194 12.05 -10.67 -18.13
CA LEU A 194 11.39 -10.07 -19.30
C LEU A 194 11.87 -8.63 -19.57
N ARG A 195 12.09 -7.83 -18.52
CA ARG A 195 12.60 -6.45 -18.64
C ARG A 195 14.06 -6.42 -19.07
N VAL A 196 14.92 -7.14 -18.35
CA VAL A 196 16.37 -7.14 -18.58
C VAL A 196 16.72 -7.81 -19.91
N GLY A 197 15.90 -8.77 -20.35
CA GLY A 197 16.17 -9.56 -21.55
C GLY A 197 17.35 -10.51 -21.37
N ASP A 198 17.98 -10.89 -22.48
CA ASP A 198 19.08 -11.88 -22.52
C ASP A 198 20.46 -11.28 -22.13
N ASP A 199 20.51 -10.30 -21.22
CA ASP A 199 21.78 -9.73 -20.77
C ASP A 199 22.54 -10.71 -19.86
N SER A 200 23.62 -11.28 -20.40
CA SER A 200 24.50 -12.23 -19.71
C SER A 200 25.17 -11.70 -18.42
N ARG A 201 25.15 -10.38 -18.19
CA ARG A 201 25.67 -9.76 -16.97
C ARG A 201 24.73 -9.88 -15.78
N VAL A 202 23.45 -10.21 -16.01
CA VAL A 202 22.45 -10.31 -14.94
C VAL A 202 22.11 -11.78 -14.67
N SER A 203 22.18 -12.16 -13.40
CA SER A 203 21.75 -13.47 -12.92
C SER A 203 20.59 -13.31 -11.94
N PHE A 204 19.63 -14.23 -12.00
CA PHE A 204 18.42 -14.19 -11.18
C PHE A 204 18.44 -15.33 -10.17
N VAL A 205 18.35 -15.00 -8.89
CA VAL A 205 18.40 -15.96 -7.80
C VAL A 205 17.15 -15.83 -6.95
N ARG A 206 16.49 -16.95 -6.70
CA ARG A 206 15.42 -17.00 -5.71
C ARG A 206 16.03 -17.19 -4.32
N GLY A 207 15.72 -16.29 -3.40
CA GLY A 207 16.25 -16.31 -2.03
C GLY A 207 15.21 -15.86 -1.01
N SER A 208 15.29 -16.40 0.21
CA SER A 208 14.55 -15.85 1.35
C SER A 208 15.25 -14.56 1.80
N LEU A 209 14.53 -13.45 1.72
CA LEU A 209 15.01 -12.13 2.12
C LEU A 209 14.64 -11.84 3.58
#